data_AF-A0A849DX38-F1
#
_entry.id   AF-A0A849DX38-F1
#
_cell.length_a   1.000
_cell.length_b   1.000
_cell.length_c   1.000
_cell.angle_alpha   90.00
_cell.angle_beta   90.00
_cell.angle_gamma   90.00
#
_symmetry.space_group_name_H-M   'P 1'
#
loop_
_entity.id
_entity.type
_entity.pdbx_description
1 polymer ?
#
loop_
_entity_poly.entity_id
_entity_poly.type
_entity_poly.pdbx_seq_one_letter_code
_entity_poly.pdbx_strand_id
1 'polypeptide(L)'
;MKLPMCKNLFCSVLLVLMVHITFAEEQDSEQPLPTHADAALMFAKYSGMFDRYVSADATLNDCVAFLNKTGVYFGLMEVVNGTEFAIKDCARVMGQIELILSGEAEYLLGKVKLPKGIDSWEDFCVLNGVEYIEGYEALLQSLASAKG
;
A
#
# COMPACT_ATOMS: atom_id res chain seq x y z
N MET A 1 49.17 -52.59 -46.61
CA MET A 1 49.49 -51.22 -47.09
C MET A 1 49.72 -50.35 -45.85
N LYS A 2 50.77 -49.52 -45.87
CA LYS A 2 51.38 -48.68 -44.81
C LYS A 2 50.53 -48.20 -43.61
N LEU A 3 51.12 -48.39 -42.41
CA LEU A 3 51.12 -47.63 -41.12
C LEU A 3 51.00 -46.08 -41.24
N PRO A 4 50.96 -45.26 -40.14
CA PRO A 4 50.55 -45.44 -38.72
C PRO A 4 49.82 -44.21 -38.07
N MET A 5 49.55 -44.35 -36.76
CA MET A 5 49.35 -43.34 -35.70
C MET A 5 50.05 -41.97 -35.82
N CYS A 6 49.40 -40.94 -35.27
CA CYS A 6 49.94 -39.86 -34.40
C CYS A 6 48.76 -39.32 -33.57
N LYS A 7 48.64 -39.50 -32.25
CA LYS A 7 49.34 -38.86 -31.11
C LYS A 7 49.34 -37.32 -31.11
N ASN A 8 48.98 -36.79 -29.94
CA ASN A 8 49.10 -35.41 -29.45
C ASN A 8 47.88 -34.53 -29.83
N LEU A 9 47.36 -33.63 -29.01
CA LEU A 9 47.86 -33.04 -27.77
C LEU A 9 46.67 -32.33 -27.09
N PHE A 10 46.72 -32.25 -25.76
CA PHE A 10 45.98 -31.31 -24.93
C PHE A 10 45.77 -29.94 -25.59
N CYS A 11 44.53 -29.43 -25.57
CA CYS A 11 44.30 -27.99 -25.49
C CYS A 11 42.91 -27.70 -24.91
N SER A 12 42.93 -27.36 -23.62
CA SER A 12 42.03 -26.45 -22.90
C SER A 12 40.82 -25.91 -23.65
N VAL A 13 39.61 -26.30 -23.23
CA VAL A 13 38.49 -25.35 -23.16
C VAL A 13 37.94 -25.40 -21.76
N LEU A 14 38.59 -24.56 -20.93
CA LEU A 14 38.13 -24.11 -19.62
C LEU A 14 36.74 -23.51 -19.83
N LEU A 15 35.71 -24.21 -19.36
CA LEU A 15 34.32 -23.76 -19.38
C LEU A 15 34.17 -22.67 -18.32
N VAL A 16 34.56 -21.44 -18.69
CA VAL A 16 34.31 -20.25 -17.87
C VAL A 16 32.80 -20.00 -17.91
N LEU A 17 32.13 -20.45 -16.86
CA LEU A 17 30.79 -20.00 -16.47
C LEU A 17 30.83 -18.48 -16.32
N MET A 18 30.49 -17.79 -17.40
CA MET A 18 30.18 -16.36 -17.36
C MET A 18 28.86 -16.18 -16.63
N VAL A 19 28.99 -16.04 -15.31
CA VAL A 19 28.03 -15.41 -14.42
C VAL A 19 27.63 -14.07 -15.05
N HIS A 20 26.49 -14.06 -15.75
CA HIS A 20 25.79 -12.84 -16.12
C HIS A 20 25.13 -12.32 -14.83
N ILE A 21 25.91 -11.60 -14.02
CA ILE A 21 25.33 -10.64 -13.07
C ILE A 21 24.74 -9.54 -13.95
N THR A 22 23.46 -9.66 -14.27
CA THR A 22 22.63 -8.51 -14.59
C THR A 22 22.66 -7.62 -13.37
N PHE A 23 23.49 -6.56 -13.44
CA PHE A 23 23.28 -5.35 -12.68
C PHE A 23 21.85 -4.90 -13.00
N ALA A 24 20.92 -5.16 -12.08
CA ALA A 24 19.67 -4.43 -12.05
C ALA A 24 20.08 -3.00 -11.70
N GLU A 25 20.02 -2.11 -12.69
CA GLU A 25 20.00 -0.68 -12.43
C GLU A 25 18.86 -0.44 -11.44
N GLU A 26 19.24 -0.01 -10.24
CA GLU A 26 18.33 0.54 -9.24
C GLU A 26 17.81 1.85 -9.86
N GLN A 27 16.76 1.73 -10.69
CA GLN A 27 15.97 2.89 -11.09
C GLN A 27 15.30 3.36 -9.81
N ASP A 28 15.92 4.37 -9.20
CA ASP A 28 15.30 5.27 -8.23
C ASP A 28 14.17 6.04 -8.95
N SER A 29 13.13 5.30 -9.36
CA SER A 29 11.87 5.90 -9.72
C SER A 29 11.25 6.31 -8.40
N GLU A 30 11.36 7.60 -8.04
CA GLU A 30 10.58 8.21 -6.96
C GLU A 30 9.12 7.79 -7.16
N GLN A 31 8.70 6.74 -6.45
CA GLN A 31 7.30 6.34 -6.49
C GLN A 31 6.51 7.45 -5.82
N PRO A 32 5.55 8.07 -6.52
CA PRO A 32 4.82 9.18 -5.97
C PRO A 32 4.09 8.71 -4.71
N LEU A 33 4.41 9.36 -3.59
CA LEU A 33 3.79 9.06 -2.30
C LEU A 33 2.29 9.38 -2.36
N PRO A 34 1.44 8.55 -1.74
CA PRO A 34 0.00 8.74 -1.78
C PRO A 34 -0.35 10.01 -0.99
N THR A 35 -1.36 10.73 -1.43
CA THR A 35 -1.92 11.86 -0.69
C THR A 35 -3.14 11.45 0.11
N HIS A 36 -3.56 12.29 1.05
CA HIS A 36 -4.82 12.09 1.76
C HIS A 36 -6.03 12.02 0.82
N ALA A 37 -5.98 12.70 -0.33
CA ALA A 37 -7.01 12.63 -1.35
C ALA A 37 -7.07 11.25 -2.02
N ASP A 38 -5.90 10.69 -2.37
CA ASP A 38 -5.78 9.35 -2.95
C ASP A 38 -6.33 8.30 -1.99
N ALA A 39 -5.91 8.36 -0.73
CA ALA A 39 -6.36 7.45 0.31
C ALA A 39 -7.88 7.56 0.53
N ALA A 40 -8.44 8.77 0.61
CA ALA A 40 -9.89 8.96 0.79
C ALA A 40 -10.71 8.32 -0.35
N LEU A 41 -10.27 8.49 -1.62
CA LEU A 41 -10.91 7.85 -2.76
C LEU A 41 -10.80 6.32 -2.68
N MET A 42 -9.61 5.81 -2.39
CA MET A 42 -9.35 4.37 -2.30
C MET A 42 -10.18 3.70 -1.21
N PHE A 43 -10.15 4.23 0.01
CA PHE A 43 -10.93 3.67 1.11
C PHE A 43 -12.44 3.77 0.88
N ALA A 44 -12.94 4.87 0.31
CA ALA A 44 -14.38 5.06 0.10
C ALA A 44 -14.94 4.26 -1.08
N LYS A 45 -14.19 4.10 -2.18
CA LYS A 45 -14.73 3.58 -3.46
C LYS A 45 -14.18 2.23 -3.89
N TYR A 46 -12.94 1.92 -3.50
CA TYR A 46 -12.17 0.83 -4.12
C TYR A 46 -11.70 -0.23 -3.12
N SER A 47 -11.96 -0.01 -1.83
CA SER A 47 -11.59 -0.96 -0.77
C SER A 47 -12.54 -2.16 -0.68
N GLY A 48 -13.71 -2.12 -1.32
CA GLY A 48 -14.75 -3.12 -1.11
C GLY A 48 -15.56 -2.90 0.18
N MET A 49 -15.09 -2.04 1.08
CA MET A 49 -15.69 -1.86 2.41
C MET A 49 -16.94 -0.99 2.37
N PHE A 50 -17.00 -0.02 1.44
CA PHE A 50 -18.09 0.96 1.35
C PHE A 50 -18.74 1.07 -0.03
N ASP A 51 -18.41 0.18 -0.96
CA ASP A 51 -18.84 0.24 -2.37
C ASP A 51 -20.36 0.27 -2.56
N ARG A 52 -21.13 -0.21 -1.58
CA ARG A 52 -22.59 -0.16 -1.60
C ARG A 52 -23.18 1.19 -1.18
N TYR A 53 -22.37 2.05 -0.55
CA TYR A 53 -22.78 3.31 0.06
C TYR A 53 -22.24 4.52 -0.68
N VAL A 54 -21.17 4.36 -1.45
CA VAL A 54 -20.53 5.43 -2.23
C VAL A 54 -20.73 5.13 -3.72
N SER A 55 -21.32 6.08 -4.44
CA SER A 55 -21.55 5.93 -5.87
C SER A 55 -20.23 5.88 -6.66
N ALA A 56 -20.22 5.15 -7.77
CA ALA A 56 -19.04 5.07 -8.64
C ALA A 56 -18.63 6.44 -9.22
N ASP A 57 -19.58 7.37 -9.37
CA ASP A 57 -19.36 8.76 -9.81
C ASP A 57 -19.15 9.75 -8.66
N ALA A 58 -19.08 9.28 -7.40
CA ALA A 58 -18.84 10.14 -6.25
C ALA A 58 -17.53 10.93 -6.40
N THR A 59 -17.61 12.23 -6.10
CA THR A 59 -16.47 13.13 -6.11
C THR A 59 -15.57 12.89 -4.90
N LEU A 60 -14.35 13.45 -4.92
CA LEU A 60 -13.47 13.46 -3.74
C LEU A 60 -14.17 14.03 -2.51
N ASN A 61 -14.92 15.13 -2.68
CA ASN A 61 -15.65 15.77 -1.59
C ASN A 61 -16.72 14.85 -1.00
N ASP A 62 -17.44 14.11 -1.86
CA ASP A 62 -18.45 13.15 -1.40
C ASP A 62 -17.81 12.00 -0.61
N CYS A 63 -16.65 11.52 -1.07
CA CYS A 63 -15.89 10.46 -0.39
C CYS A 63 -15.40 10.91 0.98
N VAL A 64 -14.79 12.10 1.06
CA VAL A 64 -14.31 12.68 2.32
C VAL A 64 -15.48 12.96 3.27
N ALA A 65 -16.59 13.51 2.76
CA ALA A 65 -17.78 13.78 3.56
C ALA A 65 -18.40 12.49 4.10
N PHE A 66 -18.47 11.43 3.28
CA PHE A 66 -18.93 10.11 3.69
C PHE A 66 -18.06 9.52 4.79
N LEU A 67 -16.74 9.46 4.60
CA LEU A 67 -15.81 8.91 5.57
C LEU A 67 -15.88 9.66 6.91
N ASN A 68 -15.86 11.00 6.86
CA ASN A 68 -15.98 11.85 8.04
C ASN A 68 -17.32 11.65 8.77
N LYS A 69 -18.43 11.48 8.03
CA LYS A 69 -19.75 11.21 8.61
C LYS A 69 -19.82 9.85 9.32
N THR A 70 -19.08 8.87 8.81
CA THR A 70 -18.96 7.52 9.40
C THR A 70 -17.93 7.50 10.55
N GLY A 71 -17.21 8.60 10.78
CA GLY A 71 -16.24 8.76 11.86
C GLY A 71 -14.79 8.42 11.49
N VAL A 72 -14.54 8.04 10.24
CA VAL A 72 -13.19 7.87 9.68
C VAL A 72 -12.68 9.24 9.26
N TYR A 73 -11.78 9.82 10.05
CA TYR A 73 -11.46 11.23 9.88
C TYR A 73 -10.44 11.47 8.76
N PHE A 74 -10.79 12.35 7.82
CA PHE A 74 -9.89 12.97 6.86
C PHE A 74 -9.99 14.48 7.02
N GLY A 75 -8.84 15.10 7.35
CA GLY A 75 -8.77 16.55 7.51
C GLY A 75 -8.83 17.25 6.16
N LEU A 76 -9.67 18.30 6.08
CA LEU A 76 -9.93 19.00 4.83
C LEU A 76 -8.67 19.70 4.30
N MET A 77 -7.85 20.26 5.19
CA MET A 77 -6.62 20.97 4.79
C MET A 77 -5.59 20.00 4.22
N GLU A 78 -5.43 18.82 4.83
CA GLU A 78 -4.52 17.77 4.40
C GLU A 78 -4.91 17.25 3.01
N VAL A 79 -6.22 17.07 2.77
CA VAL A 79 -6.76 16.68 1.46
C VAL A 79 -6.51 17.77 0.40
N VAL A 80 -6.87 19.02 0.70
CA VAL A 80 -6.76 20.13 -0.26
C VAL A 80 -5.30 20.47 -0.58
N ASN A 81 -4.41 20.40 0.41
CA ASN A 81 -2.98 20.69 0.22
C ASN A 81 -2.22 19.55 -0.45
N GLY A 82 -2.87 18.40 -0.72
CA GLY A 82 -2.18 17.22 -1.23
C GLY A 82 -1.13 16.69 -0.25
N THR A 83 -1.39 16.80 1.05
CA THR A 83 -0.45 16.32 2.07
C THR A 83 -0.31 14.81 1.95
N GLU A 84 0.95 14.35 2.03
CA GLU A 84 1.32 12.95 2.04
C GLU A 84 0.49 12.18 3.09
N PHE A 85 0.03 11.01 2.68
CA PHE A 85 -0.65 10.04 3.53
C PHE A 85 0.37 8.98 3.92
N ALA A 86 0.80 8.98 5.18
CA ALA A 86 1.83 8.06 5.65
C ALA A 86 1.23 6.74 6.15
N ILE A 87 2.09 5.74 6.36
CA ILE A 87 1.67 4.41 6.86
C ILE A 87 0.92 4.49 8.21
N LYS A 88 1.30 5.42 9.09
CA LYS A 88 0.58 5.69 10.36
C LYS A 88 -0.84 6.20 10.14
N ASP A 89 -1.07 6.97 9.07
CA ASP A 89 -2.40 7.45 8.71
C ASP A 89 -3.25 6.29 8.18
N CYS A 90 -2.63 5.35 7.47
CA CYS A 90 -3.25 4.09 7.08
C CYS A 90 -3.69 3.27 8.29
N ALA A 91 -2.80 3.09 9.28
CA ALA A 91 -3.12 2.39 10.53
C ALA A 91 -4.34 2.99 11.21
N ARG A 92 -4.37 4.32 11.34
CA ARG A 92 -5.52 5.04 11.89
C ARG A 92 -6.78 4.79 11.09
N VAL A 93 -6.76 5.01 9.77
CA VAL A 93 -7.95 4.89 8.93
C VAL A 93 -8.50 3.46 8.98
N MET A 94 -7.65 2.45 8.81
CA MET A 94 -8.07 1.06 8.83
C MET A 94 -8.54 0.60 10.22
N GLY A 95 -7.85 1.01 11.29
CA GLY A 95 -8.31 0.72 12.65
C GLY A 95 -9.66 1.36 12.97
N GLN A 96 -9.90 2.58 12.49
CA GLN A 96 -11.21 3.23 12.61
C GLN A 96 -12.29 2.47 11.82
N ILE A 97 -11.99 2.04 10.59
CA ILE A 97 -12.91 1.26 9.76
C ILE A 97 -13.23 -0.09 10.41
N GLU A 98 -12.24 -0.79 10.94
CA GLU A 98 -12.42 -2.07 11.63
C GLU A 98 -13.42 -1.94 12.79
N LEU A 99 -13.22 -0.94 13.66
CA LEU A 99 -14.15 -0.67 14.77
C LEU A 99 -15.57 -0.34 14.29
N ILE A 100 -15.72 0.34 13.15
CA ILE A 100 -17.02 0.63 12.57
C ILE A 100 -17.68 -0.66 12.08
N LEU A 101 -16.94 -1.49 11.36
CA LEU A 101 -17.46 -2.72 10.75
C LEU A 101 -17.76 -3.80 11.80
N SER A 102 -16.98 -3.88 12.88
CA SER A 102 -17.23 -4.77 14.01
C SER A 102 -18.38 -4.31 14.92
N GLY A 103 -18.79 -3.03 14.80
CA GLY A 103 -19.81 -2.43 15.65
C GLY A 103 -19.31 -2.00 17.04
N GLU A 104 -17.99 -1.94 17.23
CA GLU A 104 -17.34 -1.59 18.50
C GLU A 104 -16.88 -0.12 18.55
N ALA A 105 -17.13 0.66 17.50
CA ALA A 105 -16.73 2.05 17.42
C ALA A 105 -17.37 2.93 18.52
N GLU A 106 -16.51 3.51 19.36
CA GLU A 106 -16.85 4.66 20.20
C GLU A 106 -16.44 5.96 19.50
N TYR A 107 -17.21 7.04 19.70
CA TYR A 107 -16.99 8.32 19.02
C TYR A 107 -16.63 9.44 19.98
N LEU A 108 -15.69 10.29 19.57
CA LEU A 108 -15.34 11.54 20.23
C LEU A 108 -15.27 12.65 19.18
N LEU A 109 -16.08 13.71 19.37
CA LEU A 109 -16.19 14.84 18.42
C LEU A 109 -16.48 14.39 16.97
N GLY A 110 -17.33 13.36 16.82
CA GLY A 110 -17.71 12.82 15.52
C GLY A 110 -16.65 11.94 14.85
N LYS A 111 -15.55 11.61 15.52
CA LYS A 111 -14.48 10.74 15.02
C LYS A 111 -14.43 9.47 15.85
N VAL A 112 -14.12 8.34 15.22
CA VAL A 112 -13.86 7.10 15.95
C VAL A 112 -12.65 7.31 16.86
N LYS A 113 -12.85 6.99 18.13
CA LYS A 113 -11.87 7.17 19.20
C LYS A 113 -11.02 5.91 19.33
N LEU A 114 -9.73 6.09 19.56
CA LEU A 114 -8.83 4.99 19.92
C LEU A 114 -9.31 4.33 21.24
N PRO A 115 -9.42 2.99 21.31
CA PRO A 115 -9.82 2.29 22.54
C PRO A 115 -8.91 2.62 23.73
N LYS A 116 -9.49 2.58 24.94
CA LYS A 116 -8.71 2.85 26.16
C LYS A 116 -7.65 1.78 26.37
N GLY A 117 -6.46 2.20 26.79
CA GLY A 117 -5.35 1.29 27.08
C GLY A 117 -4.57 0.84 25.84
N ILE A 118 -4.85 1.43 24.68
CA ILE A 118 -4.04 1.31 23.47
C ILE A 118 -3.28 2.63 23.26
N ASP A 119 -1.99 2.56 22.98
CA ASP A 119 -1.12 3.73 22.89
C ASP A 119 -1.14 4.39 21.49
N SER A 120 -1.34 3.60 20.43
CA SER A 120 -1.37 4.08 19.05
C SER A 120 -2.34 3.27 18.16
N TRP A 121 -2.65 3.78 16.96
CA TRP A 121 -3.48 3.03 16.01
C TRP A 121 -2.70 1.86 15.41
N GLU A 122 -1.39 1.98 15.28
CA GLU A 122 -0.49 0.91 14.90
C GLU A 122 -0.58 -0.26 15.90
N ASP A 123 -0.53 0.03 17.20
CA ASP A 123 -0.69 -0.98 18.25
C ASP A 123 -2.07 -1.63 18.21
N PHE A 124 -3.12 -0.83 17.99
CA PHE A 124 -4.47 -1.36 17.79
C PHE A 124 -4.49 -2.37 16.65
N CYS A 125 -3.94 -2.01 15.50
CA CYS A 125 -3.93 -2.87 14.32
C CYS A 125 -3.14 -4.15 14.56
N VAL A 126 -1.96 -4.07 15.18
CA VAL A 126 -1.14 -5.25 15.51
C VAL A 126 -1.87 -6.20 16.47
N LEU A 127 -2.50 -5.66 17.51
CA LEU A 127 -3.21 -6.46 18.52
C LEU A 127 -4.48 -7.13 17.97
N ASN A 128 -5.13 -6.51 16.98
CA ASN A 128 -6.39 -6.99 16.42
C ASN A 128 -6.24 -7.65 15.04
N GLY A 129 -5.02 -7.79 14.53
CA GLY A 129 -4.75 -8.42 13.23
C GLY A 129 -5.27 -7.60 12.04
N VAL A 130 -5.32 -6.27 12.15
CA VAL A 130 -5.66 -5.38 11.04
C VAL A 130 -4.43 -5.17 10.17
N GLU A 131 -4.48 -5.65 8.92
CA GLU A 131 -3.39 -5.67 7.94
C GLU A 131 -3.16 -4.28 7.30
N TYR A 132 -2.82 -3.27 8.11
CA TYR A 132 -2.69 -1.89 7.65
C TYR A 132 -1.43 -1.62 6.81
N ILE A 133 -0.39 -2.46 6.96
CA ILE A 133 0.84 -2.37 6.19
C ILE A 133 0.54 -2.82 4.76
N GLU A 134 -0.10 -3.99 4.62
CA GLU A 134 -0.55 -4.56 3.36
C GLU A 134 -1.58 -3.64 2.68
N GLY A 135 -2.49 -3.05 3.46
CA GLY A 135 -3.43 -2.03 2.95
C GLY A 135 -2.71 -0.79 2.39
N TYR A 136 -1.64 -0.34 3.04
CA TYR A 136 -0.83 0.78 2.56
C TYR A 136 -0.04 0.41 1.29
N GLU A 137 0.53 -0.79 1.22
CA GLU A 137 1.20 -1.28 0.02
C GLU A 137 0.25 -1.44 -1.16
N ALA A 138 -0.97 -1.92 -0.92
CA ALA A 138 -2.01 -2.02 -1.95
C ALA A 138 -2.42 -0.63 -2.49
N LEU A 139 -2.46 0.39 -1.62
CA LEU A 139 -2.68 1.78 -2.03
C LEU A 139 -1.56 2.26 -2.97
N LEU A 140 -0.30 2.03 -2.61
CA LEU A 140 0.84 2.38 -3.46
C LEU A 140 0.79 1.70 -4.83
N GLN A 141 0.52 0.39 -4.85
CA GLN A 141 0.43 -0.39 -6.09
C GLN A 141 -0.73 0.08 -6.99
N SER A 142 -1.86 0.45 -6.40
CA SER A 142 -3.03 0.96 -7.13
C SER A 142 -2.71 2.29 -7.81
N LEU A 143 -1.96 3.17 -7.15
CA LEU A 143 -1.54 4.46 -7.72
C LEU A 143 -0.48 4.30 -8.81
N ALA A 144 0.44 3.35 -8.65
CA ALA A 144 1.41 3.03 -9.69
C ALA A 144 0.72 2.51 -10.95
N SER A 145 -0.28 1.62 -10.78
CA SER A 145 -1.03 1.02 -11.89
C SER A 145 -1.95 2.01 -12.62
N ALA A 146 -2.48 3.02 -11.93
CA ALA A 146 -3.36 4.03 -12.54
C ALA A 146 -2.61 5.04 -13.43
N LYS A 147 -1.27 5.07 -13.37
CA LYS A 147 -0.41 6.02 -14.09
C LYS A 147 0.34 5.40 -15.28
N GLY A 148 0.28 4.08 -15.47
CA GLY A 148 0.86 3.35 -16.61
C GLY A 148 -0.15 3.09 -17.72
#